data_AF-A0A7V0KQU2-F1
#
_entry.id   AF-A0A7V0KQU2-F1
#
_cell.length_a   1.000
_cell.length_b   1.000
_cell.length_c   1.000
_cell.angle_alpha   90.00
_cell.angle_beta   90.00
_cell.angle_gamma   90.00
#
_symmetry.space_group_name_H-M   'P 1'
#
loop_
_entity.id
_entity.type
_entity.pdbx_description
1 polymer ?
#
loop_
_entity_poly.entity_id
_entity_poly.type
_entity_poly.pdbx_seq_one_letter_code
_entity_poly.pdbx_strand_id
1 'polypeptide(L)'
;MPKSPPAPSRAVPGRRGEGPRPAKPVYGWARLRTFADIGLLALGVLYTLYLARPVLVPMLLALFLRMLFTPATRALRRYGVPYGVGAAAVVVGLSAVLGLGAYSLSSPLAAWVTKLPATATQIEHKIRDIRAPLAKVRRAVDAVDNLTSLGGGAASRAVVVSRPSLGAMLVTGTPKLVFNLVIVLALLYFLLASGDVFLNKLVHVLQHEADKRRAVHIARSMERQMVRYLVTKSVINGALGVVVAGATYAMGMPDPALWGFMVALLNYMPYLGAAVSAVVLGGVALVTFPDPGHALLVSGVFIAL
;
A
#
# COMPACT_ATOMS: atom_id res chain seq x y z
N MET A 1 62.81 97.86 -1.62
CA MET A 1 61.70 97.61 -0.66
C MET A 1 60.37 97.83 -1.37
N PRO A 2 59.51 96.80 -1.47
CA PRO A 2 58.07 96.99 -1.39
C PRO A 2 57.39 96.04 -0.38
N LYS A 3 56.14 96.40 -0.06
CA LYS A 3 55.38 96.12 1.18
C LYS A 3 54.75 94.73 1.28
N SER A 4 54.43 94.38 2.52
CA SER A 4 53.94 93.12 3.08
C SER A 4 52.59 92.59 2.51
N PRO A 5 52.37 91.26 2.52
CA PRO A 5 51.09 90.64 2.18
C PRO A 5 50.05 90.66 3.33
N PRO A 6 48.74 90.60 3.03
CA PRO A 6 47.65 90.71 4.00
C PRO A 6 47.32 89.40 4.73
N ALA A 7 46.67 89.53 5.90
CA ALA A 7 46.34 88.49 6.88
C ALA A 7 45.23 87.49 6.44
N PRO A 8 45.18 86.27 7.02
CA PRO A 8 44.29 85.20 6.55
C PRO A 8 42.83 85.33 7.02
N SER A 9 41.90 85.01 6.11
CA SER A 9 40.45 84.93 6.32
C SER A 9 40.06 83.69 7.15
N ARG A 10 39.20 83.88 8.17
CA ARG A 10 38.66 82.81 9.02
C ARG A 10 37.61 81.99 8.25
N ALA A 11 37.78 80.66 8.25
CA ALA A 11 36.88 79.71 7.60
C ALA A 11 35.51 79.61 8.30
N VAL A 12 34.43 79.58 7.49
CA VAL A 12 33.07 79.22 7.90
C VAL A 12 32.97 77.69 7.97
N PRO A 13 32.44 77.06 9.04
CA PRO A 13 32.31 75.61 9.09
C PRO A 13 31.20 75.14 8.14
N GLY A 14 31.58 74.39 7.10
CA GLY A 14 30.66 73.76 6.17
C GLY A 14 29.75 72.73 6.84
N ARG A 15 28.47 72.74 6.45
CA ARG A 15 27.48 71.72 6.79
C ARG A 15 28.05 70.33 6.49
N ARG A 16 28.17 69.48 7.51
CA ARG A 16 28.53 68.07 7.33
C ARG A 16 27.47 67.42 6.45
N GLY A 17 27.89 66.95 5.28
CA GLY A 17 27.04 66.20 4.37
C GLY A 17 26.51 64.94 5.06
N GLU A 18 25.20 64.75 4.99
CA GLU A 18 24.59 63.44 5.22
C GLU A 18 25.20 62.47 4.21
N GLY A 19 25.92 61.45 4.68
CA GLY A 19 26.45 60.40 3.82
C GLY A 19 25.32 59.63 3.11
N PRO A 20 25.58 59.02 1.95
CA PRO A 20 24.58 58.25 1.22
C PRO A 20 24.00 57.13 2.11
N ARG A 21 22.67 57.10 2.25
CA ARG A 21 21.96 56.05 3.00
C ARG A 21 22.27 54.69 2.38
N PRO A 22 22.63 53.65 3.15
CA PRO A 22 22.88 52.32 2.60
C PRO A 22 21.61 51.78 1.93
N ALA A 23 21.72 51.38 0.66
CA ALA A 23 20.64 50.74 -0.06
C ALA A 23 20.25 49.43 0.64
N LYS A 24 18.95 49.24 0.92
CA LYS A 24 18.46 48.01 1.55
C LYS A 24 18.75 46.83 0.60
N PRO A 25 19.49 45.80 1.04
CA PRO A 25 19.83 44.67 0.19
C PRO A 25 18.57 43.94 -0.27
N VAL A 26 18.47 43.74 -1.59
CA VAL A 26 17.31 43.12 -2.25
C VAL A 26 17.39 41.60 -2.10
N TYR A 27 17.13 41.10 -0.88
CA TYR A 27 17.19 39.66 -0.56
C TYR A 27 15.98 38.85 -1.07
N GLY A 28 14.93 39.49 -1.56
CA GLY A 28 13.69 38.82 -1.99
C GLY A 28 13.85 37.93 -3.23
N TRP A 29 14.47 38.45 -4.28
CA TRP A 29 14.62 37.74 -5.57
C TRP A 29 15.54 36.53 -5.49
N ALA A 30 16.59 36.59 -4.66
CA ALA A 30 17.49 35.46 -4.44
C ALA A 30 16.79 34.28 -3.75
N ARG A 31 15.99 34.56 -2.71
CA ARG A 31 15.19 33.52 -2.03
C ARG A 31 14.14 32.91 -2.95
N LEU A 32 13.41 33.75 -3.70
CA LEU A 32 12.41 33.28 -4.68
C LEU A 32 13.05 32.36 -5.74
N ARG A 33 14.25 32.67 -6.21
CA ARG A 33 14.98 31.82 -7.16
C ARG A 33 15.42 30.50 -6.53
N THR A 34 15.98 30.51 -5.32
CA THR A 34 16.32 29.28 -4.60
C THR A 34 15.10 28.38 -4.38
N PHE A 35 13.94 28.94 -4.03
CA PHE A 35 12.70 28.16 -3.89
C PHE A 35 12.22 27.59 -5.24
N ALA A 36 12.33 28.36 -6.33
CA ALA A 36 11.99 27.89 -7.67
C ALA A 36 12.92 26.75 -8.13
N ASP A 37 14.23 26.88 -7.90
CA ASP A 37 15.23 25.86 -8.26
C ASP A 37 15.02 24.56 -7.45
N ILE A 38 14.75 24.67 -6.14
CA ILE A 38 14.41 23.52 -5.29
C ILE A 38 13.10 22.87 -5.76
N GLY A 39 12.09 23.67 -6.10
CA GLY A 39 10.81 23.17 -6.61
C GLY A 39 10.96 22.43 -7.93
N LEU A 40 11.75 22.98 -8.85
CA LEU A 40 12.05 22.35 -10.14
C LEU A 40 12.85 21.06 -9.96
N LEU A 41 13.85 21.07 -9.08
CA LEU A 41 14.64 19.87 -8.76
C LEU A 41 13.76 18.80 -8.12
N ALA A 42 12.89 19.17 -7.17
CA ALA A 42 11.95 18.23 -6.55
C ALA A 42 11.00 17.61 -7.58
N LEU A 43 10.44 18.41 -8.50
CA LEU A 43 9.59 17.91 -9.59
C LEU A 43 10.37 17.02 -10.55
N GLY A 44 11.60 17.39 -10.91
CA GLY A 44 12.47 16.59 -11.77
C GLY A 44 12.81 15.23 -11.13
N VAL A 45 13.09 15.22 -9.82
CA VAL A 45 13.29 13.99 -9.05
C VAL A 45 12.01 13.15 -9.05
N LEU A 46 10.84 13.74 -8.74
CA LEU A 46 9.56 13.04 -8.70
C LEU A 46 9.20 12.43 -10.06
N TYR A 47 9.41 13.18 -11.14
CA TYR A 47 9.19 12.74 -12.52
C TYR A 47 10.12 11.60 -12.90
N THR A 48 11.40 11.70 -12.55
CA THR A 48 12.38 10.64 -12.78
C THR A 48 12.02 9.37 -12.00
N LEU A 49 11.60 9.50 -10.73
CA LEU A 49 11.13 8.38 -9.91
C LEU A 49 9.87 7.74 -10.50
N TYR A 50 8.94 8.54 -11.02
CA TYR A 50 7.74 8.05 -11.70
C TYR A 50 8.10 7.23 -12.95
N LEU A 51 9.03 7.73 -13.77
CA LEU A 51 9.52 7.05 -14.96
C LEU A 51 10.29 5.76 -14.62
N ALA A 52 11.09 5.79 -13.55
CA ALA A 52 11.91 4.67 -13.08
C ALA A 52 11.13 3.64 -12.24
N ARG A 53 9.85 3.91 -11.90
CA ARG A 53 8.96 3.03 -11.13
C ARG A 53 9.00 1.55 -11.57
N PRO A 54 8.97 1.20 -12.88
CA PRO A 54 8.98 -0.20 -13.31
C PRO A 54 10.21 -1.00 -12.86
N VAL A 55 11.34 -0.32 -12.60
CA VAL A 55 12.58 -0.94 -12.11
C VAL A 55 12.73 -0.74 -10.60
N LEU A 56 12.43 0.46 -10.09
CA LEU A 56 12.57 0.80 -8.68
C LEU A 56 11.63 -0.02 -7.78
N VAL A 57 10.37 -0.19 -8.17
CA VAL A 57 9.38 -0.92 -7.36
C VAL A 57 9.78 -2.38 -7.13
N PRO A 58 10.10 -3.20 -8.15
CA PRO A 58 10.52 -4.58 -7.92
C PRO A 58 11.85 -4.66 -7.16
N MET A 59 12.77 -3.72 -7.37
CA MET A 59 14.04 -3.66 -6.61
C MET A 59 13.81 -3.37 -5.12
N LEU A 60 12.96 -2.40 -4.80
CA LEU A 60 12.60 -2.07 -3.42
C LEU A 60 11.86 -3.24 -2.75
N LEU A 61 10.95 -3.90 -3.48
CA LEU A 61 10.27 -5.10 -2.98
C LEU A 61 11.25 -6.24 -2.73
N ALA A 62 12.20 -6.49 -3.63
CA ALA A 62 13.24 -7.48 -3.44
C ALA A 62 14.17 -7.13 -2.26
N LEU A 63 14.46 -5.85 -2.02
CA LEU A 63 15.23 -5.39 -0.86
C LEU A 63 14.47 -5.64 0.45
N PHE A 64 13.18 -5.34 0.47
CA PHE A 64 12.31 -5.60 1.61
C PHE A 64 12.20 -7.11 1.90
N LEU A 65 11.97 -7.91 0.86
CA LEU A 65 11.96 -9.37 0.95
C LEU A 65 13.32 -9.92 1.37
N ARG A 66 14.43 -9.32 0.90
CA ARG A 66 15.77 -9.68 1.38
C ARG A 66 15.84 -9.52 2.89
N MET A 67 15.46 -8.37 3.44
CA MET A 67 15.49 -8.16 4.90
C MET A 67 14.66 -9.20 5.66
N LEU A 68 13.53 -9.62 5.08
CA LEU A 68 12.66 -10.68 5.61
C LEU A 68 13.31 -12.08 5.56
N PHE A 69 13.99 -12.42 4.46
CA PHE A 69 14.51 -13.77 4.20
C PHE A 69 16.01 -13.93 4.51
N THR A 70 16.73 -12.86 4.80
CA THR A 70 18.11 -12.89 5.34
C THR A 70 18.25 -13.83 6.55
N PRO A 71 17.40 -13.82 7.58
CA PRO A 71 17.54 -14.77 8.69
C PRO A 71 17.41 -16.23 8.23
N ALA A 72 16.56 -16.52 7.24
CA ALA A 72 16.41 -17.87 6.71
C ALA A 72 17.69 -18.33 5.99
N THR A 73 18.28 -17.51 5.12
CA THR A 73 19.56 -17.84 4.47
C THR A 73 20.72 -17.95 5.47
N ARG A 74 20.78 -17.07 6.49
CA ARG A 74 21.75 -17.18 7.59
C ARG A 74 21.55 -18.45 8.41
N ALA A 75 20.31 -18.87 8.63
CA ALA A 75 20.01 -20.14 9.30
C ALA A 75 20.44 -21.34 8.46
N LEU A 76 20.24 -21.33 7.13
CA LEU A 76 20.76 -22.40 6.25
C LEU A 76 22.29 -22.45 6.27
N ARG A 77 22.95 -21.29 6.33
CA ARG A 77 24.41 -21.22 6.45
C ARG A 77 24.94 -21.86 7.73
N ARG A 78 24.18 -21.82 8.83
CA ARG A 78 24.59 -22.48 10.09
C ARG A 78 24.70 -24.01 9.95
N TYR A 79 24.07 -24.58 8.92
CA TYR A 79 24.16 -25.98 8.53
C TYR A 79 25.22 -26.26 7.44
N GLY A 80 26.08 -25.28 7.12
CA GLY A 80 27.17 -25.44 6.14
C GLY A 80 26.82 -25.10 4.69
N VAL A 81 25.61 -24.63 4.40
CA VAL A 81 25.17 -24.33 3.02
C VAL A 81 25.80 -23.03 2.50
N PRO A 82 26.40 -23.00 1.28
CA PRO A 82 26.92 -21.79 0.65
C PRO A 82 25.83 -20.75 0.39
N TYR A 83 26.19 -19.45 0.37
CA TYR A 83 25.23 -18.34 0.20
C TYR A 83 24.35 -18.47 -1.05
N GLY A 84 24.92 -18.85 -2.20
CA GLY A 84 24.16 -19.01 -3.45
C GLY A 84 23.12 -20.14 -3.37
N VAL A 85 23.50 -21.29 -2.80
CA VAL A 85 22.60 -22.45 -2.64
C VAL A 85 21.51 -22.15 -1.61
N GLY A 86 21.86 -21.51 -0.49
CA GLY A 86 20.89 -21.09 0.51
C GLY A 86 19.89 -20.07 -0.04
N ALA A 87 20.35 -19.12 -0.86
CA ALA A 87 19.49 -18.17 -1.56
C ALA A 87 18.55 -18.88 -2.54
N ALA A 88 19.06 -19.80 -3.35
CA ALA A 88 18.25 -20.59 -4.28
C ALA A 88 17.18 -21.41 -3.55
N ALA A 89 17.53 -22.09 -2.46
CA ALA A 89 16.59 -22.88 -1.66
C ALA A 89 15.44 -22.01 -1.11
N VAL A 90 15.74 -20.81 -0.62
CA VAL A 90 14.71 -19.87 -0.13
C VAL A 90 13.81 -19.37 -1.26
N VAL A 91 14.38 -19.01 -2.40
CA VAL A 91 13.61 -18.51 -3.56
C VAL A 91 12.74 -19.62 -4.16
N VAL A 92 13.27 -20.83 -4.28
CA VAL A 92 12.49 -22.00 -4.73
C VAL A 92 11.39 -22.34 -3.73
N GLY A 93 11.69 -22.34 -2.43
CA GLY A 93 10.68 -22.56 -1.38
C GLY A 93 9.56 -21.52 -1.41
N LEU A 94 9.90 -20.23 -1.53
CA LEU A 94 8.92 -19.16 -1.69
C LEU A 94 8.08 -19.34 -2.96
N SER A 95 8.72 -19.67 -4.07
CA SER A 95 8.03 -19.90 -5.36
C SER A 95 7.09 -21.11 -5.28
N ALA A 96 7.50 -22.18 -4.60
CA ALA A 96 6.69 -23.36 -4.39
C ALA A 96 5.46 -23.04 -3.53
N VAL A 97 5.62 -22.33 -2.40
CA VAL A 97 4.49 -21.94 -1.54
C VAL A 97 3.50 -21.06 -2.29
N LEU A 98 3.98 -20.04 -3.01
CA LEU A 98 3.13 -19.15 -3.80
C LEU A 98 2.46 -19.87 -4.97
N GLY A 99 3.21 -20.70 -5.69
CA GLY A 99 2.71 -21.44 -6.85
C GLY A 99 1.66 -22.49 -6.45
N LEU A 100 1.92 -23.28 -5.41
CA LEU A 100 0.97 -24.26 -4.88
C LEU A 100 -0.29 -23.59 -4.33
N GLY A 101 -0.14 -22.49 -3.58
CA GLY A 101 -1.27 -21.71 -3.08
C GLY A 101 -2.10 -21.09 -4.20
N ALA A 102 -1.46 -20.53 -5.22
CA ALA A 102 -2.17 -20.00 -6.38
C ALA A 102 -2.87 -21.10 -7.17
N TYR A 103 -2.23 -22.25 -7.37
CA TYR A 103 -2.80 -23.39 -8.08
C TYR A 103 -4.03 -23.96 -7.35
N SER A 104 -3.93 -24.21 -6.04
CA SER A 104 -5.03 -24.80 -5.25
C SER A 104 -6.27 -23.91 -5.20
N LEU A 105 -6.07 -22.59 -5.24
CA LEU A 105 -7.15 -21.60 -5.19
C LEU A 105 -7.65 -21.16 -6.57
N SER A 106 -6.91 -21.48 -7.64
CA SER A 106 -7.24 -21.03 -9.00
C SER A 106 -8.60 -21.52 -9.48
N SER A 107 -8.93 -22.79 -9.23
CA SER A 107 -10.19 -23.40 -9.66
C SER A 107 -11.41 -22.81 -8.91
N PRO A 108 -11.43 -22.78 -7.55
CA PRO A 108 -12.50 -22.12 -6.80
C PRO A 108 -12.66 -20.64 -7.18
N LEU A 109 -11.54 -19.92 -7.28
CA LEU A 109 -11.57 -18.50 -7.63
C LEU A 109 -12.15 -18.27 -9.04
N ALA A 110 -11.75 -19.06 -10.03
CA ALA A 110 -12.27 -18.95 -11.40
C ALA A 110 -13.78 -19.24 -11.46
N ALA A 111 -14.26 -20.23 -10.70
CA ALA A 111 -15.68 -20.54 -10.60
C ALA A 111 -16.48 -19.37 -10.01
N TRP A 112 -15.94 -18.67 -9.00
CA TRP A 112 -16.57 -17.49 -8.43
C TRP A 112 -16.51 -16.27 -9.36
N VAL A 113 -15.38 -16.04 -10.03
CA VAL A 113 -15.21 -14.92 -10.96
C VAL A 113 -16.17 -15.01 -12.14
N THR A 114 -16.41 -16.21 -12.67
CA THR A 114 -17.38 -16.43 -13.76
C THR A 114 -18.83 -16.27 -13.32
N LYS A 115 -19.13 -16.57 -12.05
CA LYS A 115 -20.47 -16.37 -11.46
C LYS A 115 -20.76 -14.91 -11.08
N LEU A 116 -19.75 -14.05 -10.88
CA LEU A 116 -19.91 -12.66 -10.43
C LEU A 116 -21.02 -11.87 -11.14
N PRO A 117 -21.16 -11.87 -12.50
CA PRO A 117 -22.22 -11.10 -13.15
C PRO A 117 -23.63 -11.58 -12.77
N ALA A 118 -23.82 -12.89 -12.62
CA ALA A 118 -25.08 -13.49 -12.19
C ALA A 118 -25.31 -13.31 -10.68
N THR A 119 -24.24 -13.38 -9.87
CA THR A 119 -24.28 -13.07 -8.44
C THR A 119 -24.77 -11.63 -8.20
N ALA A 120 -24.32 -10.67 -9.03
CA ALA A 120 -24.71 -9.26 -8.90
C ALA A 120 -26.22 -9.05 -9.11
N THR A 121 -26.81 -9.68 -10.12
CA THR A 121 -28.26 -9.58 -10.38
C THR A 121 -29.08 -10.28 -9.30
N GLN A 122 -28.62 -11.45 -8.82
CA GLN A 122 -29.29 -12.16 -7.72
C GLN A 122 -29.26 -11.37 -6.40
N ILE A 123 -28.14 -10.73 -6.09
CA ILE A 123 -28.04 -9.83 -4.92
C ILE A 123 -29.02 -8.66 -5.07
N GLU A 124 -29.13 -8.07 -6.26
CA GLU A 124 -30.10 -6.99 -6.50
C GLU A 124 -31.55 -7.46 -6.24
N HIS A 125 -31.92 -8.64 -6.72
CA HIS A 125 -33.24 -9.22 -6.49
C HIS A 125 -33.49 -9.48 -5.00
N LYS A 126 -32.57 -10.14 -4.29
CA LYS A 126 -32.74 -10.40 -2.85
C LYS A 126 -32.81 -9.12 -2.01
N ILE A 127 -32.00 -8.11 -2.33
CA ILE A 127 -32.08 -6.81 -1.65
C ILE A 127 -33.44 -6.15 -1.92
N ARG A 128 -33.99 -6.27 -3.12
CA ARG A 128 -35.32 -5.76 -3.47
C ARG A 128 -36.41 -6.45 -2.66
N ASP A 129 -36.32 -7.77 -2.49
CA ASP A 129 -37.30 -8.55 -1.72
C ASP A 129 -37.27 -8.20 -0.22
N ILE A 130 -36.09 -7.93 0.34
CA ILE A 130 -35.95 -7.44 1.73
C ILE A 130 -36.46 -6.00 1.87
N ARG A 131 -36.22 -5.15 0.85
CA ARG A 131 -36.66 -3.76 0.85
C ARG A 131 -38.15 -3.61 0.56
N ALA A 132 -38.81 -4.55 -0.11
CA ALA A 132 -40.21 -4.42 -0.49
C ALA A 132 -41.17 -4.33 0.73
N PRO A 133 -41.04 -5.14 1.80
CA PRO A 133 -41.78 -4.96 3.04
C PRO A 133 -41.44 -3.64 3.75
N LEU A 134 -40.15 -3.28 3.84
CA LEU A 134 -39.72 -2.00 4.43
C LEU A 134 -40.26 -0.79 3.66
N ALA A 135 -40.36 -0.89 2.34
CA ALA A 135 -40.95 0.15 1.49
C ALA A 135 -42.46 0.23 1.67
N LYS A 136 -43.16 -0.87 2.00
CA LYS A 136 -44.58 -0.83 2.37
C LYS A 136 -44.78 -0.17 3.73
N VAL A 137 -43.92 -0.45 4.71
CA VAL A 137 -43.95 0.20 6.03
C VAL A 137 -43.59 1.69 5.92
N ARG A 138 -42.52 2.02 5.17
CA ARG A 138 -42.17 3.43 4.88
C ARG A 138 -43.30 4.13 4.15
N ARG A 139 -43.91 3.53 3.11
CA ARG A 139 -45.08 4.14 2.46
C ARG A 139 -46.29 4.30 3.37
N ALA A 140 -46.49 3.42 4.36
CA ALA A 140 -47.56 3.58 5.34
C ALA A 140 -47.26 4.73 6.32
N VAL A 141 -46.00 4.87 6.75
CA VAL A 141 -45.53 6.00 7.58
C VAL A 141 -45.56 7.31 6.77
N ASP A 142 -45.04 7.28 5.56
CA ASP A 142 -45.04 8.40 4.60
C ASP A 142 -46.48 8.74 4.15
N ALA A 143 -47.42 7.81 4.09
CA ALA A 143 -48.83 8.11 3.77
C ALA A 143 -49.55 8.77 4.96
N VAL A 144 -49.09 8.51 6.18
CA VAL A 144 -49.53 9.21 7.38
C VAL A 144 -48.87 10.59 7.48
N ASP A 145 -47.59 10.73 7.08
CA ASP A 145 -46.86 12.02 7.02
C ASP A 145 -47.26 12.90 5.82
N ASN A 146 -47.61 12.32 4.65
CA ASN A 146 -48.05 13.03 3.44
C ASN A 146 -49.50 13.56 3.50
N LEU A 147 -50.24 13.27 4.58
CA LEU A 147 -51.42 14.06 4.92
C LEU A 147 -51.04 15.47 5.44
N THR A 148 -49.75 15.75 5.62
CA THR A 148 -49.23 17.01 6.15
C THR A 148 -48.08 17.66 5.36
N SER A 149 -47.62 17.11 4.24
CA SER A 149 -46.70 17.86 3.36
C SER A 149 -46.64 17.34 1.92
N LEU A 150 -46.59 18.27 0.97
CA LEU A 150 -46.33 18.04 -0.45
C LEU A 150 -44.81 18.01 -0.70
N GLY A 151 -44.31 17.04 -1.47
CA GLY A 151 -43.13 17.26 -2.32
C GLY A 151 -42.12 16.12 -2.50
N GLY A 152 -41.98 15.67 -3.75
CA GLY A 152 -40.67 15.56 -4.42
C GLY A 152 -39.94 14.21 -4.40
N GLY A 153 -40.14 13.39 -5.44
CA GLY A 153 -39.31 12.22 -5.73
C GLY A 153 -38.11 12.53 -6.64
N ALA A 154 -36.92 12.04 -6.28
CA ALA A 154 -35.72 12.06 -7.13
C ALA A 154 -35.20 10.63 -7.37
N ALA A 155 -35.26 10.21 -8.64
CA ALA A 155 -34.70 8.94 -9.12
C ALA A 155 -33.19 9.09 -9.37
N SER A 156 -32.38 8.23 -8.75
CA SER A 156 -30.93 8.18 -8.96
C SER A 156 -30.61 7.46 -10.27
N ARG A 157 -29.98 8.19 -11.19
CA ARG A 157 -29.45 7.69 -12.47
C ARG A 157 -28.10 7.04 -12.21
N ALA A 158 -28.03 5.72 -12.28
CA ALA A 158 -26.78 4.98 -12.18
C ALA A 158 -25.95 5.23 -13.45
N VAL A 159 -24.87 5.99 -13.32
CA VAL A 159 -23.85 6.14 -14.36
C VAL A 159 -23.13 4.81 -14.47
N VAL A 160 -23.38 4.10 -15.57
CA VAL A 160 -22.59 2.95 -16.01
C VAL A 160 -21.21 3.48 -16.39
N VAL A 161 -20.34 3.60 -15.39
CA VAL A 161 -18.92 3.72 -15.62
C VAL A 161 -18.49 2.37 -16.19
N SER A 162 -18.20 2.34 -17.49
CA SER A 162 -17.51 1.23 -18.15
C SER A 162 -16.14 1.03 -17.49
N ARG A 163 -16.13 0.39 -16.33
CA ARG A 163 -14.92 -0.14 -15.71
C ARG A 163 -14.60 -1.42 -16.48
N PRO A 164 -13.33 -1.66 -16.84
CA PRO A 164 -12.91 -2.95 -17.35
C PRO A 164 -13.45 -4.03 -16.42
N SER A 165 -14.13 -5.04 -16.96
CA SER A 165 -14.65 -6.12 -16.14
C SER A 165 -13.50 -6.75 -15.35
N LEU A 166 -13.75 -7.15 -14.10
CA LEU A 166 -12.73 -7.79 -13.25
C LEU A 166 -12.11 -9.01 -13.96
N GLY A 167 -12.88 -9.72 -14.79
CA GLY A 167 -12.38 -10.79 -15.66
C GLY A 167 -11.35 -10.30 -16.69
N ALA A 168 -11.58 -9.17 -17.35
CA ALA A 168 -10.62 -8.58 -18.30
C ALA A 168 -9.33 -8.12 -17.60
N MET A 169 -9.41 -7.58 -16.37
CA MET A 169 -8.24 -7.25 -15.57
C MET A 169 -7.44 -8.50 -15.13
N LEU A 170 -8.10 -9.62 -14.86
CA LEU A 170 -7.43 -10.87 -14.53
C LEU A 170 -6.74 -11.49 -15.75
N VAL A 171 -7.37 -11.51 -16.92
CA VAL A 171 -6.77 -12.07 -18.15
C VAL A 171 -5.57 -11.26 -18.63
N THR A 172 -5.70 -9.92 -18.64
CA THR A 172 -4.60 -9.03 -19.09
C THR A 172 -3.57 -8.75 -17.99
N GLY A 173 -3.95 -8.84 -16.72
CA GLY A 173 -3.08 -8.58 -15.56
C GLY A 173 -2.20 -9.77 -15.17
N THR A 174 -2.66 -11.01 -15.38
CA THR A 174 -1.94 -12.23 -14.96
C THR A 174 -0.53 -12.32 -15.57
N PRO A 175 -0.31 -12.18 -16.90
CA PRO A 175 1.04 -12.28 -17.47
C PRO A 175 1.99 -11.20 -16.95
N LYS A 176 1.49 -9.97 -16.77
CA LYS A 176 2.25 -8.83 -16.26
C LYS A 176 2.68 -9.05 -14.80
N LEU A 177 1.78 -9.62 -14.00
CA LEU A 177 2.05 -9.96 -12.61
C LEU A 177 3.08 -11.08 -12.49
N VAL A 178 2.97 -12.14 -13.31
CA VAL A 178 3.96 -13.23 -13.36
C VAL A 178 5.34 -12.69 -13.76
N PHE A 179 5.41 -11.86 -14.81
CA PHE A 179 6.67 -11.26 -15.24
C PHE A 179 7.32 -10.41 -14.13
N ASN A 180 6.55 -9.54 -13.48
CA ASN A 180 7.03 -8.77 -12.33
C ASN A 180 7.48 -9.66 -11.17
N LEU A 181 6.74 -10.73 -10.88
CA LEU A 181 7.09 -11.68 -9.84
C LEU A 181 8.42 -12.37 -10.13
N VAL A 182 8.65 -12.81 -11.38
CA VAL A 182 9.93 -13.40 -11.81
C VAL A 182 11.07 -12.41 -11.62
N ILE A 183 10.90 -11.14 -12.01
CA ILE A 183 11.92 -10.10 -11.79
C ILE A 183 12.22 -9.93 -10.30
N VAL A 184 11.18 -9.83 -9.46
CA VAL A 184 11.34 -9.68 -8.00
C VAL A 184 12.08 -10.89 -7.41
N LEU A 185 11.72 -12.11 -7.81
CA LEU A 185 12.35 -13.34 -7.35
C LEU A 185 13.81 -13.45 -7.82
N ALA A 186 14.11 -13.06 -9.06
CA ALA A 186 15.47 -13.01 -9.59
C ALA A 186 16.32 -11.98 -8.84
N LEU A 187 15.82 -10.76 -8.64
CA LEU A 187 16.49 -9.74 -7.84
C LEU A 187 16.70 -10.20 -6.41
N LEU A 188 15.67 -10.82 -5.80
CA LEU A 188 15.76 -11.38 -4.46
C LEU A 188 16.86 -12.44 -4.38
N TYR A 189 16.94 -13.36 -5.35
CA TYR A 189 18.00 -14.36 -5.44
C TYR A 189 19.38 -13.69 -5.44
N PHE A 190 19.63 -12.75 -6.36
CA PHE A 190 20.93 -12.06 -6.43
C PHE A 190 21.25 -11.28 -5.16
N LEU A 191 20.25 -10.63 -4.56
CA LEU A 191 20.39 -9.89 -3.31
C LEU A 191 20.73 -10.83 -2.14
N LEU A 192 20.07 -11.97 -2.00
CA LEU A 192 20.39 -12.98 -0.98
C LEU A 192 21.74 -13.65 -1.22
N ALA A 193 22.04 -14.02 -2.47
CA ALA A 193 23.28 -14.69 -2.86
C ALA A 193 24.50 -13.77 -2.63
N SER A 194 24.32 -12.45 -2.75
CA SER A 194 25.37 -11.46 -2.42
C SER A 194 25.71 -11.41 -0.93
N GLY A 195 24.91 -12.03 -0.05
CA GLY A 195 25.13 -12.05 1.38
C GLY A 195 25.33 -10.64 1.95
N ASP A 196 26.32 -10.49 2.82
CA ASP A 196 26.62 -9.19 3.44
C ASP A 196 27.52 -8.29 2.57
N VAL A 197 27.92 -8.71 1.36
CA VAL A 197 28.81 -7.93 0.47
C VAL A 197 28.21 -6.56 0.14
N PHE A 198 26.91 -6.51 -0.17
CA PHE A 198 26.23 -5.26 -0.50
C PHE A 198 26.23 -4.28 0.68
N LEU A 199 25.87 -4.76 1.88
CA LEU A 199 25.86 -3.93 3.09
C LEU A 199 27.28 -3.47 3.45
N ASN A 200 28.27 -4.36 3.34
CA ASN A 200 29.66 -4.03 3.63
C ASN A 200 30.21 -2.96 2.67
N LYS A 201 29.87 -3.02 1.38
CA LYS A 201 30.27 -2.01 0.39
C LYS A 201 29.60 -0.65 0.65
N LEU A 202 28.32 -0.63 0.98
CA LEU A 202 27.61 0.62 1.32
C LEU A 202 28.22 1.28 2.56
N VAL A 203 28.56 0.50 3.57
CA VAL A 203 29.12 0.99 4.82
C VAL A 203 30.58 1.44 4.67
N HIS A 204 31.32 0.93 3.68
CA HIS A 204 32.67 1.40 3.37
C HIS A 204 32.73 2.85 2.87
N VAL A 205 31.62 3.41 2.38
CA VAL A 205 31.53 4.82 1.98
C VAL A 205 31.59 5.76 3.20
N LEU A 206 31.21 5.26 4.38
CA LEU A 206 31.25 6.04 5.62
C LEU A 206 32.69 6.15 6.14
N GLN A 207 33.14 7.37 6.44
CA GLN A 207 34.51 7.63 6.86
C GLN A 207 34.80 7.19 8.30
N HIS A 208 33.83 7.31 9.21
CA HIS A 208 34.03 7.00 10.64
C HIS A 208 33.55 5.59 11.01
N GLU A 209 34.36 4.84 11.76
CA GLU A 209 34.03 3.49 12.26
C GLU A 209 32.76 3.47 13.15
N ALA A 210 32.50 4.55 13.88
CA ALA A 210 31.29 4.70 14.68
C ALA A 210 30.02 4.70 13.79
N ASP A 211 30.06 5.40 12.64
CA ASP A 211 28.95 5.48 11.70
C ASP A 211 28.74 4.13 10.99
N LYS A 212 29.83 3.42 10.69
CA LYS A 212 29.77 2.06 10.12
C LYS A 212 29.03 1.10 11.03
N ARG A 213 29.40 1.06 12.32
CA ARG A 213 28.76 0.20 13.32
C ARG A 213 27.29 0.57 13.52
N ARG A 214 26.97 1.86 13.57
CA ARG A 214 25.59 2.34 13.68
C ARG A 214 24.74 1.90 12.48
N ALA A 215 25.23 2.09 11.25
CA ALA A 215 24.51 1.71 10.04
C ALA A 215 24.18 0.20 10.00
N VAL A 216 25.16 -0.66 10.32
CA VAL A 216 24.95 -2.12 10.39
C VAL A 216 23.97 -2.48 11.51
N HIS A 217 24.07 -1.84 12.67
CA HIS A 217 23.16 -2.08 13.79
C HIS A 217 21.71 -1.71 13.43
N ILE A 218 21.50 -0.56 12.79
CA ILE A 218 20.17 -0.11 12.32
C ILE A 218 19.61 -1.12 11.31
N ALA A 219 20.38 -1.48 10.28
CA ALA A 219 19.94 -2.44 9.27
C ALA A 219 19.52 -3.79 9.90
N ARG A 220 20.35 -4.36 10.79
CA ARG A 220 20.04 -5.63 11.47
C ARG A 220 18.86 -5.51 12.44
N SER A 221 18.66 -4.35 13.05
CA SER A 221 17.52 -4.11 13.94
C SER A 221 16.22 -4.02 13.16
N MET A 222 16.24 -3.33 12.02
CA MET A 222 15.12 -3.29 11.07
C MET A 222 14.79 -4.69 10.55
N GLU A 223 15.80 -5.48 10.13
CA GLU A 223 15.60 -6.89 9.74
C GLU A 223 14.84 -7.67 10.82
N ARG A 224 15.32 -7.65 12.07
CA ARG A 224 14.69 -8.39 13.18
C ARG A 224 13.28 -7.91 13.50
N GLN A 225 13.05 -6.60 13.50
CA GLN A 225 11.74 -6.02 13.78
C GLN A 225 10.74 -6.38 12.67
N MET A 226 11.14 -6.25 11.40
CA MET A 226 10.32 -6.61 10.26
C MET A 226 9.96 -8.10 10.26
N VAL A 227 10.93 -8.98 10.51
CA VAL A 227 10.70 -10.42 10.60
C VAL A 227 9.75 -10.75 11.74
N ARG A 228 9.96 -10.21 12.94
CA ARG A 228 9.06 -10.46 14.08
C ARG A 228 7.64 -10.00 13.77
N TYR A 229 7.48 -8.79 13.26
CA TYR A 229 6.16 -8.28 12.88
C TYR A 229 5.49 -9.14 11.82
N LEU A 230 6.19 -9.47 10.73
CA LEU A 230 5.61 -10.24 9.64
C LEU A 230 5.30 -11.67 10.04
N VAL A 231 6.15 -12.33 10.84
CA VAL A 231 5.86 -13.68 11.36
C VAL A 231 4.65 -13.64 12.28
N THR A 232 4.61 -12.74 13.27
CA THR A 232 3.46 -12.59 14.16
C THR A 232 2.18 -12.33 13.37
N LYS A 233 2.21 -11.40 12.41
CA LYS A 233 1.05 -11.09 11.58
C LYS A 233 0.63 -12.25 10.69
N SER A 234 1.58 -13.01 10.14
CA SER A 234 1.29 -14.17 9.30
C SER A 234 0.69 -15.32 10.12
N VAL A 235 1.17 -15.54 11.35
CA VAL A 235 0.60 -16.54 12.25
C VAL A 235 -0.82 -16.15 12.68
N ILE A 236 -1.03 -14.90 13.08
CA ILE A 236 -2.36 -14.39 13.46
C ILE A 236 -3.34 -14.50 12.29
N ASN A 237 -2.96 -13.98 11.11
CA ASN A 237 -3.82 -14.00 9.94
C ASN A 237 -4.03 -15.43 9.39
N GLY A 238 -3.02 -16.29 9.48
CA GLY A 238 -3.13 -17.70 9.12
C GLY A 238 -4.10 -18.44 10.04
N ALA A 239 -3.98 -18.25 11.35
CA ALA A 239 -4.91 -18.81 12.33
C ALA A 239 -6.34 -18.31 12.11
N LEU A 240 -6.51 -16.99 11.92
CA LEU A 240 -7.80 -16.40 11.56
C LEU A 240 -8.37 -17.03 10.28
N GLY A 241 -7.56 -17.21 9.25
CA GLY A 241 -7.97 -17.87 8.00
C GLY A 241 -8.44 -19.30 8.21
N VAL A 242 -7.74 -20.09 9.04
CA VAL A 242 -8.16 -21.45 9.40
C VAL A 242 -9.47 -21.43 10.18
N VAL A 243 -9.63 -20.54 11.14
CA VAL A 243 -10.87 -20.42 11.93
C VAL A 243 -12.04 -20.01 11.03
N VAL A 244 -11.84 -19.06 10.11
CA VAL A 244 -12.87 -18.66 9.15
C VAL A 244 -13.20 -19.78 8.17
N ALA A 245 -12.21 -20.52 7.67
CA ALA A 245 -12.45 -21.71 6.84
C ALA A 245 -13.27 -22.77 7.61
N GLY A 246 -12.95 -23.00 8.88
CA GLY A 246 -13.71 -23.92 9.75
C GLY A 246 -15.15 -23.43 9.98
N ALA A 247 -15.33 -22.15 10.26
CA ALA A 247 -16.64 -21.54 10.48
C ALA A 247 -17.52 -21.61 9.21
N THR A 248 -16.96 -21.23 8.06
CA THR A 248 -17.68 -21.28 6.77
C THR A 248 -18.00 -22.72 6.34
N TYR A 249 -17.09 -23.67 6.60
CA TYR A 249 -17.36 -25.10 6.41
C TYR A 249 -18.51 -25.59 7.29
N ALA A 250 -18.50 -25.26 8.59
CA ALA A 250 -19.56 -25.64 9.52
C ALA A 250 -20.92 -25.06 9.16
N MET A 251 -20.93 -23.88 8.51
CA MET A 251 -22.14 -23.24 7.99
C MET A 251 -22.61 -23.80 6.64
N GLY A 252 -21.88 -24.74 6.03
CA GLY A 252 -22.23 -25.35 4.74
C GLY A 252 -21.89 -24.49 3.51
N MET A 253 -21.00 -23.50 3.67
CA MET A 253 -20.58 -22.62 2.58
C MET A 253 -19.62 -23.36 1.62
N PRO A 254 -19.76 -23.19 0.30
CA PRO A 254 -18.85 -23.77 -0.68
C PRO A 254 -17.46 -23.13 -0.61
N ASP A 255 -16.44 -23.89 -0.99
CA ASP A 255 -15.03 -23.49 -1.04
C ASP A 255 -14.47 -22.82 0.25
N PRO A 256 -14.62 -23.41 1.46
CA PRO A 256 -14.19 -22.76 2.71
C PRO A 256 -12.71 -22.34 2.75
N ALA A 257 -11.85 -23.14 2.11
CA ALA A 257 -10.42 -22.85 2.02
C ALA A 257 -10.14 -21.56 1.22
N LEU A 258 -10.93 -21.27 0.18
CA LEU A 258 -10.82 -20.02 -0.59
C LEU A 258 -11.11 -18.81 0.30
N TRP A 259 -12.19 -18.89 1.08
CA TRP A 259 -12.63 -17.81 1.96
C TRP A 259 -11.69 -17.58 3.12
N GLY A 260 -11.22 -18.64 3.78
CA GLY A 260 -10.21 -18.56 4.82
C GLY A 260 -8.91 -17.94 4.33
N PHE A 261 -8.42 -18.35 3.16
CA PHE A 261 -7.23 -17.76 2.54
C PHE A 261 -7.44 -16.29 2.17
N MET A 262 -8.59 -15.97 1.57
CA MET A 262 -8.95 -14.59 1.22
C MET A 262 -8.93 -13.69 2.46
N VAL A 263 -9.53 -14.14 3.56
CA VAL A 263 -9.51 -13.41 4.83
C VAL A 263 -8.08 -13.24 5.35
N ALA A 264 -7.30 -14.32 5.40
CA ALA A 264 -5.91 -14.27 5.86
C ALA A 264 -5.08 -13.25 5.06
N LEU A 265 -5.30 -13.18 3.75
CA LEU A 265 -4.60 -12.27 2.85
C LEU A 265 -5.09 -10.83 2.98
N LEU A 266 -6.40 -10.60 2.97
CA LEU A 266 -6.99 -9.26 3.06
C LEU A 266 -6.68 -8.59 4.40
N ASN A 267 -6.57 -9.36 5.49
CA ASN A 267 -6.23 -8.83 6.81
C ASN A 267 -4.78 -8.33 6.95
N TYR A 268 -3.96 -8.40 5.88
CA TYR A 268 -2.73 -7.61 5.85
C TYR A 268 -3.00 -6.10 5.73
N MET A 269 -4.15 -5.70 5.18
CA MET A 269 -4.60 -4.31 5.07
C MET A 269 -5.49 -3.92 6.25
N PRO A 270 -5.06 -3.01 7.15
CA PRO A 270 -5.87 -2.57 8.29
C PRO A 270 -7.20 -1.97 7.85
N TYR A 271 -8.28 -2.29 8.56
CA TYR A 271 -9.68 -1.84 8.32
C TYR A 271 -10.28 -2.31 6.98
N LEU A 272 -9.59 -2.09 5.85
CA LEU A 272 -10.02 -2.53 4.53
C LEU A 272 -10.16 -4.05 4.49
N GLY A 273 -9.24 -4.78 5.11
CA GLY A 273 -9.25 -6.24 5.09
C GLY A 273 -10.54 -6.82 5.67
N ALA A 274 -10.90 -6.39 6.87
CA ALA A 274 -12.13 -6.79 7.53
C ALA A 274 -13.38 -6.30 6.79
N ALA A 275 -13.42 -5.03 6.38
CA ALA A 275 -14.58 -4.47 5.68
C ALA A 275 -14.87 -5.21 4.36
N VAL A 276 -13.84 -5.42 3.52
CA VAL A 276 -13.99 -6.12 2.25
C VAL A 276 -14.36 -7.58 2.48
N SER A 277 -13.70 -8.26 3.43
CA SER A 277 -14.00 -9.66 3.74
C SER A 277 -15.44 -9.85 4.20
N ALA A 278 -15.95 -8.99 5.10
CA ALA A 278 -17.32 -9.07 5.58
C ALA A 278 -18.35 -8.89 4.46
N VAL A 279 -18.10 -7.97 3.53
CA VAL A 279 -18.95 -7.72 2.36
C VAL A 279 -18.92 -8.91 1.40
N VAL A 280 -17.74 -9.45 1.11
CA VAL A 280 -17.60 -10.59 0.18
C VAL A 280 -18.25 -11.83 0.77
N LEU A 281 -17.95 -12.18 2.03
CA LEU A 281 -18.54 -13.35 2.70
C LEU A 281 -20.06 -13.23 2.80
N GLY A 282 -20.57 -12.05 3.17
CA GLY A 282 -22.02 -11.80 3.23
C GLY A 282 -22.69 -11.88 1.86
N GLY A 283 -22.08 -11.30 0.83
CA GLY A 283 -22.58 -11.38 -0.55
C GLY A 283 -22.62 -12.81 -1.08
N VAL A 284 -21.58 -13.60 -0.80
CA VAL A 284 -21.52 -15.02 -1.16
C VAL A 284 -22.58 -15.82 -0.41
N ALA A 285 -22.74 -15.58 0.90
CA ALA A 285 -23.74 -16.25 1.71
C ALA A 285 -25.18 -15.92 1.24
N LEU A 286 -25.45 -14.67 0.85
CA LEU A 286 -26.75 -14.27 0.28
C LEU A 286 -27.11 -15.06 -0.98
N VAL A 287 -26.13 -15.37 -1.82
CA VAL A 287 -26.34 -16.12 -3.06
C VAL A 287 -26.38 -17.62 -2.81
N THR A 288 -25.63 -18.11 -1.83
CA THR A 288 -25.55 -19.53 -1.51
C THR A 288 -26.80 -20.02 -0.77
N PHE A 289 -27.26 -19.27 0.23
CA PHE A 289 -28.37 -19.69 1.08
C PHE A 289 -29.68 -19.04 0.65
N PRO A 290 -30.83 -19.75 0.75
CA PRO A 290 -32.13 -19.18 0.44
C PRO A 290 -32.49 -18.03 1.39
N ASP A 291 -32.25 -18.23 2.69
CA ASP A 291 -32.60 -17.30 3.77
C ASP A 291 -31.58 -16.15 3.92
N PRO A 292 -32.02 -14.88 3.90
CA PRO A 292 -31.14 -13.72 4.11
C PRO A 292 -30.47 -13.65 5.48
N GLY A 293 -31.06 -14.25 6.52
CA GLY A 293 -30.51 -14.25 7.89
C GLY A 293 -29.16 -14.97 7.98
N HIS A 294 -28.96 -16.02 7.16
CA HIS A 294 -27.70 -16.75 7.10
C HIS A 294 -26.53 -15.87 6.64
N ALA A 295 -26.77 -14.88 5.78
CA ALA A 295 -25.71 -13.96 5.36
C ALA A 295 -25.27 -13.02 6.48
N LEU A 296 -26.21 -12.53 7.29
CA LEU A 296 -25.88 -11.74 8.48
C LEU A 296 -25.16 -12.58 9.52
N LEU A 297 -25.53 -13.86 9.67
CA LEU A 297 -24.85 -14.80 10.56
C LEU A 297 -23.40 -15.00 10.11
N VAL A 298 -23.16 -15.36 8.84
CA VAL A 298 -21.79 -15.59 8.31
C VAL A 298 -20.92 -14.34 8.49
N SER A 299 -21.39 -13.16 8.08
CA SER A 299 -20.63 -11.91 8.24
C SER A 299 -20.46 -11.53 9.71
N GLY A 300 -21.46 -11.75 10.55
CA GLY A 300 -21.42 -11.46 11.98
C GLY A 300 -20.43 -12.34 12.73
N VAL A 301 -20.41 -13.64 12.43
CA VAL A 301 -19.41 -14.60 12.95
C VAL A 301 -18.01 -14.18 12.52
N PHE A 302 -17.81 -13.80 11.26
CA PHE A 302 -16.51 -13.29 10.82
C PHE A 302 -16.08 -12.01 11.56
N ILE A 303 -16.97 -11.04 11.77
CA ILE A 303 -16.65 -9.79 12.48
C ILE A 303 -16.33 -10.04 13.96
N ALA A 304 -16.92 -11.06 14.56
CA ALA A 304 -16.65 -11.44 15.95
C ALA A 304 -15.29 -12.14 16.15
N LEU A 305 -14.69 -12.67 15.08
CA LEU A 305 -13.39 -13.36 15.06
C LEU A 305 -12.23 -12.38 14.82
#